data_AF-A0A7X3WPP2-F1
#
_entry.id   AF-A0A7X3WPP2-F1
#
_cell.length_a   1.000
_cell.length_b   1.000
_cell.length_c   1.000
_cell.angle_alpha   90.00
_cell.angle_beta   90.00
_cell.angle_gamma   90.00
#
_symmetry.space_group_name_H-M   'P 1'
#
loop_
_entity.id
_entity.type
_entity.pdbx_description
1 polymer ?
#
loop_
_entity_poly.entity_id
_entity_poly.type
_entity_poly.pdbx_seq_one_letter_code
_entity_poly.pdbx_strand_id
1 'polypeptide(L)'
;MTLDELYDISYWKSRRQSKRVRDNNTEKTVNRVTKAAFTSDNDWDKLKKLMELDGISYARASAILHLYDAGCYPIIDVYAVWSVDKNDTVKNSYTKKFWCAYVPFCRELANRNKVDMRTVDRALMHYGYIHSDIEDDESSG
;
A
#
# COMPACT_ATOMS: atom_id res chain seq x y z
N MET A 1 -11.55 5.33 -11.03
CA MET A 1 -10.10 5.35 -11.25
C MET A 1 -9.83 5.05 -12.72
N THR A 2 -9.00 5.86 -13.36
CA THR A 2 -8.52 5.65 -14.74
C THR A 2 -7.21 4.87 -14.76
N LEU A 3 -6.78 4.42 -15.94
CA LEU A 3 -5.47 3.78 -16.11
C LEU A 3 -4.31 4.74 -15.83
N ASP A 4 -4.45 6.02 -16.20
CA ASP A 4 -3.43 7.03 -15.92
C ASP A 4 -3.32 7.31 -14.42
N GLU A 5 -4.44 7.43 -13.70
CA GLU A 5 -4.43 7.55 -12.23
C GLU A 5 -3.78 6.32 -11.57
N LEU A 6 -4.06 5.11 -12.06
CA LEU A 6 -3.43 3.88 -11.58
C LEU A 6 -1.90 3.92 -11.78
N TYR A 7 -1.47 4.38 -12.94
CA TYR A 7 -0.07 4.52 -13.30
C TYR A 7 0.63 5.52 -12.38
N ASP A 8 0.03 6.68 -12.13
CA ASP A 8 0.62 7.74 -11.30
C ASP A 8 0.84 7.27 -9.85
N ILE A 9 -0.14 6.57 -9.26
CA ILE A 9 0.00 5.97 -7.92
C ILE A 9 1.12 4.92 -7.92
N SER A 10 1.14 4.07 -8.96
CA SER A 10 2.13 3.00 -9.08
C SER A 10 3.54 3.55 -9.26
N TYR A 11 3.68 4.64 -10.02
CA TYR A 11 4.92 5.36 -10.26
C TYR A 11 5.43 6.04 -9.00
N TRP A 12 4.55 6.74 -8.27
CA TRP A 12 4.86 7.32 -6.96
C TRP A 12 5.35 6.27 -5.97
N LYS A 13 4.69 5.11 -5.89
CA LYS A 13 5.08 4.07 -4.93
C LYS A 13 6.34 3.31 -5.33
N SER A 14 6.56 3.07 -6.63
CA SER A 14 7.76 2.40 -7.14
C SER A 14 7.90 2.57 -8.66
N ARG A 15 8.83 3.44 -9.06
CA ARG A 15 9.11 3.78 -10.47
C ARG A 15 9.44 2.57 -11.34
N ARG A 16 10.24 1.63 -10.82
CA ARG A 16 10.79 0.50 -11.62
C ARG A 16 9.71 -0.43 -12.20
N GLN A 17 8.56 -0.59 -11.56
CA GLN A 17 7.54 -1.54 -12.00
C GLN A 17 6.25 -0.87 -12.50
N SER A 18 6.15 0.46 -12.48
CA SER A 18 4.93 1.18 -12.88
C SER A 18 4.66 1.08 -14.39
N LYS A 19 5.69 0.94 -15.23
CA LYS A 19 5.51 0.72 -16.69
C LYS A 19 4.65 -0.50 -16.99
N ARG A 20 4.90 -1.64 -16.31
CA ARG A 20 4.10 -2.87 -16.46
C ARG A 20 2.63 -2.66 -16.14
N VAL A 21 2.32 -1.80 -15.17
CA VAL A 21 0.93 -1.48 -14.80
C VAL A 21 0.21 -0.80 -15.97
N ARG A 22 0.88 0.13 -16.66
CA ARG A 22 0.31 0.80 -17.84
C ARG A 22 0.19 -0.15 -19.03
N ASP A 23 1.23 -0.93 -19.30
CA ASP A 23 1.32 -1.74 -20.51
C ASP A 23 0.39 -2.97 -20.49
N ASN A 24 0.13 -3.52 -19.29
CA ASN A 24 -0.60 -4.78 -19.15
C ASN A 24 -2.07 -4.61 -18.74
N ASN A 25 -2.53 -3.40 -18.44
CA ASN A 25 -3.92 -3.14 -18.08
C ASN A 25 -4.62 -2.29 -19.13
N THR A 26 -5.94 -2.41 -19.22
CA THR A 26 -6.78 -1.53 -20.05
C THR A 26 -7.63 -0.64 -19.17
N GLU A 27 -8.01 0.54 -19.67
CA GLU A 27 -8.93 1.47 -19.00
C GLU A 27 -10.20 0.76 -18.51
N LYS A 28 -10.80 -0.08 -19.36
CA LYS A 28 -12.01 -0.86 -19.03
C LYS A 28 -11.77 -1.84 -17.88
N THR A 29 -10.62 -2.52 -17.86
CA THR A 29 -10.26 -3.46 -16.78
C THR A 29 -10.04 -2.70 -15.47
N VAL A 30 -9.26 -1.61 -15.49
CA VAL A 30 -8.99 -0.78 -14.31
C VAL A 30 -10.27 -0.25 -13.70
N ASN A 31 -11.14 0.34 -14.52
CA ASN A 31 -12.43 0.88 -14.05
C ASN A 31 -13.30 -0.21 -13.41
N ARG A 32 -13.45 -1.36 -14.08
CA ARG A 32 -14.26 -2.48 -13.58
C ARG A 32 -13.73 -3.03 -12.26
N VAL A 33 -12.43 -3.28 -12.17
CA VAL A 33 -11.80 -3.89 -10.99
C VAL A 33 -11.86 -2.93 -9.80
N THR A 34 -11.52 -1.66 -9.99
CA THR A 34 -11.57 -0.67 -8.90
C THR A 34 -12.98 -0.41 -8.41
N LYS A 35 -13.96 -0.31 -9.30
CA LYS A 35 -15.36 -0.19 -8.88
C LYS A 35 -15.81 -1.39 -8.04
N ALA A 36 -15.43 -2.61 -8.45
CA ALA A 36 -15.72 -3.81 -7.67
C ALA A 36 -14.98 -3.84 -6.32
N ALA A 37 -13.75 -3.32 -6.26
CA ALA A 37 -12.99 -3.24 -5.01
C ALA A 37 -13.65 -2.27 -4.02
N PHE A 38 -13.96 -1.05 -4.44
CA PHE A 38 -14.50 0.00 -3.57
C PHE A 38 -15.96 -0.20 -3.16
N THR A 39 -16.66 -1.18 -3.75
CA THR A 39 -18.04 -1.55 -3.37
C THR A 39 -18.11 -2.72 -2.39
N SER A 40 -16.99 -3.40 -2.12
CA SER A 40 -16.97 -4.48 -1.12
C SER A 40 -16.89 -3.91 0.29
N ASP A 41 -17.62 -4.49 1.25
CA ASP A 41 -17.54 -4.12 2.66
C ASP A 41 -16.40 -4.83 3.41
N ASN A 42 -15.75 -5.80 2.77
CA ASN A 42 -14.66 -6.57 3.37
C ASN A 42 -13.31 -6.04 2.92
N ASP A 43 -12.51 -5.55 3.88
CA ASP A 43 -11.16 -5.00 3.67
C ASP A 43 -10.26 -5.92 2.82
N TRP A 44 -10.22 -7.22 3.14
CA TRP A 44 -9.39 -8.18 2.42
C TRP A 44 -9.86 -8.36 0.98
N ASP A 45 -11.18 -8.39 0.75
CA ASP A 45 -11.73 -8.51 -0.60
C ASP A 45 -11.44 -7.27 -1.44
N LYS A 46 -11.46 -6.06 -0.85
CA LYS A 46 -11.03 -4.85 -1.56
C LYS A 46 -9.59 -4.97 -2.05
N LEU A 47 -8.67 -5.32 -1.15
CA LEU A 47 -7.25 -5.48 -1.48
C LEU A 47 -7.04 -6.59 -2.52
N LYS A 48 -7.64 -7.76 -2.29
CA LYS A 48 -7.55 -8.92 -3.19
C LYS A 48 -8.05 -8.55 -4.58
N LYS A 49 -9.17 -7.83 -4.68
CA LYS A 49 -9.73 -7.38 -5.95
C LYS A 49 -8.77 -6.46 -6.69
N LEU A 50 -8.15 -5.48 -6.02
CA LEU A 50 -7.15 -4.60 -6.63
C LEU A 50 -5.92 -5.36 -7.14
N MET A 51 -5.49 -6.40 -6.43
CA MET A 51 -4.36 -7.26 -6.84
C MET A 51 -4.69 -8.18 -8.04
N GLU A 52 -5.93 -8.16 -8.56
CA GLU A 52 -6.25 -8.77 -9.87
C GLU A 52 -5.72 -7.93 -11.05
N LEU A 53 -5.32 -6.68 -10.83
CA LEU A 53 -4.69 -5.83 -11.84
C LEU A 53 -3.20 -6.19 -11.99
N ASP A 54 -2.73 -6.24 -13.23
CA ASP A 54 -1.34 -6.58 -13.52
C ASP A 54 -0.37 -5.56 -12.92
N GLY A 55 0.64 -6.05 -12.21
CA GLY A 55 1.66 -5.22 -11.56
C GLY A 55 1.24 -4.61 -10.21
N ILE A 56 0.03 -4.91 -9.71
CA ILE A 56 -0.44 -4.40 -8.41
C ILE A 56 -0.14 -5.40 -7.29
N SER A 57 0.84 -5.05 -6.45
CA SER A 57 1.22 -5.80 -5.25
C SER A 57 0.41 -5.35 -4.01
N TYR A 58 0.59 -6.03 -2.87
CA TYR A 58 0.05 -5.60 -1.58
C TYR A 58 0.33 -4.12 -1.27
N ALA A 59 1.56 -3.65 -1.56
CA ALA A 59 1.96 -2.29 -1.27
C ALA A 59 1.25 -1.27 -2.17
N ARG A 60 1.12 -1.57 -3.48
CA ARG A 60 0.37 -0.69 -4.40
C ARG A 60 -1.12 -0.73 -4.14
N ALA A 61 -1.69 -1.90 -3.88
CA ALA A 61 -3.09 -2.05 -3.53
C ALA A 61 -3.43 -1.27 -2.23
N SER A 62 -2.56 -1.33 -1.21
CA SER A 62 -2.74 -0.55 0.02
C SER A 62 -2.61 0.95 -0.21
N ALA A 63 -1.70 1.39 -1.08
CA ALA A 63 -1.60 2.79 -1.49
C ALA A 63 -2.87 3.29 -2.22
N ILE A 64 -3.44 2.47 -3.11
CA ILE A 64 -4.71 2.80 -3.79
C ILE A 64 -5.84 2.94 -2.76
N LEU A 65 -5.96 1.99 -1.83
CA LEU A 65 -6.96 2.05 -0.77
C LEU A 65 -6.78 3.27 0.15
N HIS A 66 -5.54 3.60 0.51
CA HIS A 66 -5.24 4.79 1.33
C HIS A 66 -5.69 6.08 0.66
N LEU A 67 -5.56 6.19 -0.65
CA LEU A 67 -5.83 7.42 -1.40
C LEU A 67 -7.30 7.56 -1.84
N TYR A 68 -7.99 6.45 -2.13
CA TYR A 68 -9.31 6.47 -2.79
C TYR A 68 -10.44 5.86 -1.98
N ASP A 69 -10.13 5.12 -0.91
CA ASP A 69 -11.15 4.47 -0.08
C ASP A 69 -11.28 5.15 1.29
N ALA A 70 -12.50 5.27 1.78
CA ALA A 70 -12.79 5.92 3.06
C ALA A 70 -12.41 5.05 4.28
N GLY A 71 -12.03 3.79 4.10
CA GLY A 71 -11.74 2.84 5.18
C GLY A 71 -10.44 3.07 5.97
N CYS A 72 -9.78 4.23 5.84
CA CYS A 72 -8.55 4.58 6.57
C CYS A 72 -7.49 3.47 6.53
N TYR A 73 -7.01 3.11 5.34
CA TYR A 73 -6.02 2.04 5.17
C TYR A 73 -4.59 2.57 5.32
N PRO A 74 -3.68 1.88 6.02
CA PRO A 74 -2.27 2.24 6.06
C PRO A 74 -1.55 1.92 4.75
N ILE A 75 -0.48 2.64 4.46
CA ILE A 75 0.44 2.30 3.36
C ILE A 75 1.40 1.22 3.84
N ILE A 76 1.67 0.23 2.98
CA ILE A 76 2.77 -0.70 3.21
C ILE A 76 4.05 -0.08 2.67
N ASP A 77 4.91 0.35 3.58
CA ASP A 77 6.23 0.90 3.30
C ASP A 77 7.29 0.15 4.11
N VAL A 78 8.48 -0.05 3.54
CA VAL A 78 9.53 -0.87 4.17
C VAL A 78 9.92 -0.34 5.55
N TYR A 79 10.06 0.99 5.70
CA TYR A 79 10.41 1.61 6.98
C TYR A 79 9.24 1.61 7.96
N ALA A 80 8.01 1.80 7.46
CA ALA A 80 6.82 1.75 8.31
C ALA A 80 6.60 0.33 8.87
N VAL A 81 6.77 -0.69 8.04
CA VAL A 81 6.68 -2.10 8.43
C VAL A 81 7.78 -2.45 9.42
N TRP A 82 9.03 -2.05 9.17
CA TRP A 82 10.14 -2.27 10.11
C TRP A 82 9.87 -1.65 11.48
N SER A 83 9.22 -0.49 11.52
CA SER A 83 8.88 0.19 12.78
C SER A 83 7.88 -0.59 13.65
N VAL A 84 7.08 -1.45 13.03
CA VAL A 84 6.11 -2.31 13.72
C VAL A 84 6.70 -3.69 14.01
N ASP A 85 7.52 -4.23 13.11
CA ASP A 85 8.22 -5.50 13.26
C ASP A 85 9.69 -5.36 12.85
N LYS A 86 10.55 -5.17 13.85
CA LYS A 86 11.99 -4.91 13.70
C LYS A 86 12.79 -6.13 13.22
N ASN A 87 12.17 -7.32 13.18
CA ASN A 87 12.88 -8.58 12.91
C ASN A 87 13.09 -8.87 11.42
N ASP A 88 12.88 -7.90 10.54
CA ASP A 88 13.22 -7.94 9.11
C ASP A 88 12.56 -9.07 8.29
N THR A 89 11.63 -9.81 8.90
CA THR A 89 10.96 -10.99 8.34
C THR A 89 10.07 -10.66 7.14
N VAL A 90 9.76 -9.37 6.92
CA VAL A 90 8.82 -8.92 5.90
C VAL A 90 9.50 -8.44 4.62
N LYS A 91 10.85 -8.34 4.58
CA LYS A 91 11.59 -7.77 3.44
C LYS A 91 11.26 -8.41 2.08
N ASN A 92 10.77 -9.65 2.04
CA ASN A 92 10.59 -10.37 0.77
C ASN A 92 9.20 -10.97 0.49
N SER A 93 8.19 -10.83 1.34
CA SER A 93 6.81 -11.23 0.96
C SER A 93 5.76 -10.74 1.95
N TYR A 94 5.06 -9.65 1.61
CA TYR A 94 3.80 -9.32 2.29
C TYR A 94 2.79 -10.46 2.08
N THR A 95 2.18 -10.93 3.17
CA THR A 95 1.19 -12.00 3.15
C THR A 95 -0.20 -11.48 3.53
N LYS A 96 -1.24 -12.25 3.19
CA LYS A 96 -2.60 -12.01 3.71
C LYS A 96 -2.61 -11.86 5.22
N LYS A 97 -1.94 -12.78 5.93
CA LYS A 97 -1.88 -12.79 7.40
C LYS A 97 -1.28 -11.50 7.93
N PHE A 98 -0.16 -11.04 7.34
CA PHE A 98 0.46 -9.78 7.69
C PHE A 98 -0.50 -8.61 7.48
N TRP A 99 -1.07 -8.48 6.28
CA TRP A 99 -1.94 -7.35 5.95
C TRP A 99 -3.19 -7.26 6.83
N CYS A 100 -3.84 -8.41 7.06
CA CYS A 100 -5.00 -8.50 7.95
C CYS A 100 -4.69 -8.15 9.41
N ALA A 101 -3.43 -8.24 9.85
CA ALA A 101 -3.00 -7.78 11.17
C ALA A 101 -2.55 -6.31 11.16
N TYR A 102 -1.88 -5.86 10.10
CA TYR A 102 -1.31 -4.52 9.97
C TYR A 102 -2.39 -3.43 9.90
N VAL A 103 -3.46 -3.65 9.13
CA VAL A 103 -4.56 -2.68 8.99
C VAL A 103 -5.23 -2.33 10.33
N PRO A 104 -5.75 -3.30 11.12
CA PRO A 104 -6.36 -2.97 12.41
C PRO A 104 -5.35 -2.42 13.41
N PHE A 105 -4.09 -2.86 13.38
CA PHE A 105 -3.03 -2.28 14.21
C PHE A 105 -2.84 -0.78 13.93
N CYS A 106 -2.73 -0.37 12.66
CA CYS A 106 -2.57 1.03 12.30
C CYS A 106 -3.82 1.86 12.61
N ARG A 107 -5.03 1.31 12.43
CA ARG A 107 -6.28 1.98 12.80
C ARG A 107 -6.37 2.21 14.31
N GLU A 108 -5.98 1.21 15.11
CA GLU A 108 -5.91 1.36 16.56
C GLU A 108 -4.86 2.40 16.97
N LEU A 109 -3.70 2.40 16.29
CA LEU A 109 -2.64 3.38 16.48
C LEU A 109 -3.12 4.82 16.17
N ALA A 110 -3.92 5.00 15.11
CA ALA A 110 -4.54 6.26 14.77
C ALA A 110 -5.54 6.70 15.85
N ASN A 111 -6.44 5.79 16.25
CA ASN A 111 -7.50 6.04 17.22
C ASN A 111 -6.94 6.44 18.59
N ARG A 112 -6.01 5.65 19.14
CA ARG A 112 -5.44 5.88 20.48
C ARG A 112 -4.69 7.21 20.58
N ASN A 113 -4.10 7.66 19.47
CA ASN A 113 -3.36 8.93 19.40
C ASN A 113 -4.21 10.09 18.86
N LYS A 114 -5.46 9.85 18.44
CA LYS A 114 -6.37 10.84 17.86
C LYS A 114 -5.77 11.58 16.64
N VAL A 115 -5.14 10.83 15.74
CA VAL A 115 -4.55 11.34 14.50
C VAL A 115 -5.11 10.61 13.28
N ASP A 116 -4.98 11.20 12.09
CA ASP A 116 -5.36 10.53 10.85
C ASP A 116 -4.35 9.44 10.45
N MET A 117 -4.77 8.57 9.51
CA MET A 117 -3.93 7.48 9.01
C MET A 117 -2.66 7.99 8.31
N ARG A 118 -2.73 9.16 7.66
CA ARG A 118 -1.58 9.75 6.99
C ARG A 118 -0.49 10.14 7.98
N THR A 119 -0.87 10.62 9.15
CA THR A 119 0.02 10.97 10.25
C THR A 119 0.66 9.73 10.84
N VAL A 120 -0.11 8.65 11.00
CA VAL A 120 0.43 7.33 11.41
C VAL A 120 1.47 6.83 10.42
N ASP A 121 1.14 6.80 9.12
CA ASP A 121 2.06 6.32 8.08
C ASP A 121 3.36 7.13 8.05
N ARG A 122 3.27 8.47 8.15
CA ARG A 122 4.46 9.34 8.21
C ARG A 122 5.30 9.09 9.45
N ALA A 123 4.68 8.92 10.61
CA ALA A 123 5.39 8.69 11.86
C ALA A 123 6.13 7.35 11.85
N LEU A 124 5.45 6.27 11.41
CA LEU A 124 6.07 4.95 11.28
C LEU A 124 7.20 4.97 10.23
N MET A 125 6.95 5.53 9.05
CA MET A 125 7.98 5.60 8.00
C MET A 125 9.21 6.39 8.47
N HIS A 126 9.01 7.57 9.08
CA HIS A 126 10.10 8.41 9.53
C HIS A 126 10.90 7.78 10.67
N TYR A 127 10.22 7.11 11.61
CA TYR A 127 10.90 6.38 12.68
C TYR A 127 11.78 5.26 12.10
N GLY A 128 11.26 4.45 11.19
CA GLY A 128 12.02 3.38 10.55
C GLY A 128 13.19 3.91 9.74
N TYR A 129 12.99 4.97 8.97
CA TYR A 129 14.04 5.62 8.18
C TYR A 129 15.23 6.05 9.04
N ILE A 130 14.99 6.61 10.24
CA ILE A 130 16.05 7.06 11.14
C ILE A 130 16.77 5.90 11.87
N HIS A 131 16.04 4.84 12.22
CA HIS A 131 16.53 3.84 13.18
C HIS A 131 16.85 2.47 12.58
N SER A 132 16.48 2.22 11.32
CA SER A 132 16.76 0.95 10.66
C SER A 132 18.10 0.99 9.93
N ASP A 133 18.77 -0.15 9.84
CA ASP A 133 19.94 -0.35 8.96
C ASP A 133 19.52 -0.72 7.53
N ILE A 134 18.31 -0.33 7.10
CA ILE A 134 17.86 -0.56 5.73
C ILE A 134 18.62 0.42 4.85
N GLU A 135 19.49 -0.09 3.97
CA GLU A 135 20.18 0.72 2.98
C GLU A 135 19.16 1.39 2.04
N ASP A 136 19.27 2.71 1.90
CA ASP A 136 18.47 3.49 0.97
C ASP A 136 18.75 3.01 -0.47
N ASP A 137 17.78 2.34 -1.11
CA ASP A 137 17.83 1.97 -2.54
C ASP A 137 17.61 3.21 -3.44
N GLU A 138 18.18 4.36 -3.07
CA GLU A 138 18.22 5.58 -3.89
C GLU A 138 19.25 5.49 -5.03
N SER A 139 19.94 4.35 -5.22
CA SER A 139 20.91 4.13 -6.31
C SER A 139 20.29 3.64 -7.62
N SER A 140 19.06 4.04 -7.93
CA SER A 140 18.38 3.69 -9.19
C SER A 140 17.74 4.91 -9.85
N GLY A 141 18.51 5.99 -9.96
CA GLY A 141 18.24 7.16 -10.82
C GLY A 141 19.10 7.12 -12.07
#